data_AF-A0A1G5GWK2-F1
#
_entry.id   AF-A0A1G5GWK2-F1
#
_cell.length_a   1.000
_cell.length_b   1.000
_cell.length_c   1.000
_cell.angle_alpha   90.00
_cell.angle_beta   90.00
_cell.angle_gamma   90.00
#
_symmetry.space_group_name_H-M   'P 1'
#
loop_
_entity.id
_entity.type
_entity.pdbx_description
1 polymer ?
#
loop_
_entity_poly.entity_id
_entity_poly.type
_entity_poly.pdbx_seq_one_letter_code
_entity_poly.pdbx_strand_id
1 'polypeptide(L)'
;MSEPREQPQEIRPHTKSKRLEIEWGDGHISDFPYSFLRENAPSLPDRADASGIDITDFQPVGHYAIQMTFDTGESATYTWEALRNSDPTDEANAGDEEEVDLSELPEIEEDKIVEALRQVYDPEIPVNIYDLGLIYNLDTHPNHKVDVKMTLTTPGCPEAATFPGKVEAAVKSVPGVVDAEVELVWDPPWTKDHMSEDVKLALGIW
;
A
#
# COMPACT_ATOMS: atom_id res chain seq x y z
N MET A 1 -12.15 -31.88 -21.22
CA MET A 1 -13.07 -31.05 -22.01
C MET A 1 -12.39 -29.70 -22.11
N SER A 2 -12.02 -29.26 -23.31
CA SER A 2 -11.24 -28.02 -23.50
C SER A 2 -12.21 -26.86 -23.57
N GLU A 3 -12.22 -26.03 -22.54
CA GLU A 3 -12.99 -24.79 -22.50
C GLU A 3 -12.55 -23.86 -23.65
N PRO A 4 -13.48 -23.07 -24.21
CA PRO A 4 -13.17 -22.20 -25.35
C PRO A 4 -12.12 -21.18 -24.94
N ARG A 5 -11.07 -21.07 -25.76
CA ARG A 5 -10.03 -20.04 -25.63
C ARG A 5 -10.67 -18.67 -25.80
N GLU A 6 -11.09 -18.05 -24.71
CA GLU A 6 -11.64 -16.70 -24.73
C GLU A 6 -10.53 -15.74 -25.19
N GLN A 7 -10.70 -15.20 -26.39
CA GLN A 7 -9.85 -14.14 -26.92
C GLN A 7 -10.52 -12.81 -26.60
N PRO A 8 -9.74 -11.78 -26.21
CA PRO A 8 -10.29 -10.44 -26.07
C PRO A 8 -10.75 -9.92 -27.43
N GLN A 9 -11.87 -9.20 -27.45
CA GLN A 9 -12.34 -8.48 -28.62
C GLN A 9 -11.58 -7.18 -28.83
N GLU A 10 -11.32 -6.45 -27.75
CA GLU A 10 -10.62 -5.17 -27.81
C GLU A 10 -9.68 -4.99 -26.62
N ILE A 11 -8.52 -4.37 -26.87
CA ILE A 11 -7.50 -4.09 -25.86
C ILE A 11 -7.20 -2.60 -25.91
N ARG A 12 -7.45 -1.91 -24.81
CA ARG A 12 -7.33 -0.46 -24.68
C ARG A 12 -6.30 -0.11 -23.60
N PRO A 13 -5.05 0.19 -23.99
CA PRO A 13 -4.06 0.68 -23.05
C PRO A 13 -4.29 2.16 -22.73
N HIS A 14 -4.52 2.47 -21.45
CA HIS A 14 -4.65 3.83 -20.92
C HIS A 14 -3.33 4.30 -20.30
N THR A 15 -2.45 4.88 -21.13
CA THR A 15 -1.12 5.35 -20.70
C THR A 15 -1.17 6.48 -19.65
N LYS A 16 -2.20 7.33 -19.66
CA LYS A 16 -2.36 8.41 -18.66
C LYS A 16 -2.74 7.90 -17.28
N SER A 17 -3.57 6.86 -17.23
CA SER A 17 -4.08 6.27 -15.99
C SER A 17 -3.29 5.03 -15.57
N LYS A 18 -2.25 4.65 -16.33
CA LYS A 18 -1.45 3.43 -16.13
C LYS A 18 -2.28 2.17 -15.96
N ARG A 19 -3.32 2.01 -16.79
CA ARG A 19 -4.27 0.89 -16.75
C ARG A 19 -4.45 0.28 -18.13
N LEU A 20 -4.63 -1.02 -18.19
CA LEU A 20 -4.92 -1.77 -19.40
C LEU A 20 -6.34 -2.32 -19.30
N GLU A 21 -7.24 -1.81 -20.13
CA GLU A 21 -8.60 -2.31 -20.23
C GLU A 21 -8.65 -3.38 -21.34
N ILE A 22 -9.25 -4.53 -21.04
CA ILE A 22 -9.41 -5.66 -21.96
C ILE A 22 -10.89 -6.04 -21.99
N GLU A 23 -11.52 -5.86 -23.14
CA GLU A 23 -12.90 -6.29 -23.38
C GLU A 23 -12.89 -7.71 -23.94
N TRP A 24 -13.56 -8.64 -23.23
CA TRP A 24 -13.66 -10.04 -23.61
C TRP A 24 -14.87 -10.29 -24.52
N GLY A 25 -14.84 -11.38 -25.29
CA GLY A 25 -15.94 -11.74 -26.20
C GLY A 25 -17.28 -12.04 -25.52
N ASP A 26 -17.30 -12.28 -24.20
CA ASP A 26 -18.51 -12.45 -23.40
C ASP A 26 -19.13 -11.10 -22.95
N GLY A 27 -18.45 -9.98 -23.22
CA GLY A 27 -18.83 -8.65 -22.75
C GLY A 27 -18.27 -8.30 -21.36
N HIS A 28 -17.53 -9.21 -20.73
CA HIS A 28 -16.73 -8.91 -19.54
C HIS A 28 -15.65 -7.88 -19.88
N ILE A 29 -15.40 -6.93 -19.00
CA ILE A 29 -14.33 -5.93 -19.17
C ILE A 29 -13.40 -6.10 -17.97
N SER A 30 -12.15 -6.44 -18.27
CA SER A 30 -11.10 -6.53 -17.28
C SER A 30 -10.27 -5.26 -17.26
N ASP A 31 -10.07 -4.70 -16.07
CA ASP A 31 -9.18 -3.55 -15.85
C ASP A 31 -7.92 -4.03 -15.12
N PHE A 32 -6.74 -3.83 -15.72
CA PHE A 32 -5.47 -4.22 -15.11
C PHE A 32 -4.60 -3.00 -14.84
N PRO A 33 -4.22 -2.72 -13.57
CA PRO A 33 -3.17 -1.76 -13.26
C PRO A 33 -1.83 -2.21 -13.87
N TYR A 34 -1.02 -1.26 -14.36
CA TYR A 34 0.31 -1.58 -14.90
C TYR A 34 1.25 -2.16 -13.84
N SER A 35 1.10 -1.72 -12.58
CA SER A 35 1.79 -2.29 -11.42
C SER A 35 1.44 -3.77 -11.25
N PHE A 36 0.15 -4.10 -11.25
CA PHE A 36 -0.35 -5.46 -11.13
C PHE A 36 0.21 -6.39 -12.22
N LEU A 37 0.19 -5.95 -13.48
CA LEU A 37 0.75 -6.70 -14.60
C LEU A 37 2.23 -7.00 -14.33
N ARG A 38 3.01 -5.99 -13.95
CA ARG A 38 4.44 -6.15 -13.64
C ARG A 38 4.70 -7.13 -12.49
N GLU A 39 3.99 -7.02 -11.38
CA GLU A 39 4.16 -7.90 -10.21
C GLU A 39 3.84 -9.36 -10.52
N ASN A 40 2.84 -9.57 -11.39
CA ASN A 40 2.40 -10.88 -11.83
C ASN A 40 3.06 -11.34 -13.13
N ALA A 41 4.15 -10.69 -13.57
CA ALA A 41 4.87 -11.03 -14.78
C ALA A 41 5.45 -12.45 -14.71
N PRO A 42 4.96 -13.42 -15.51
CA PRO A 42 5.33 -14.83 -15.36
C PRO A 42 6.78 -15.13 -15.76
N SER A 43 7.41 -14.25 -16.55
CA SER A 43 8.74 -14.45 -17.12
C SER A 43 9.83 -13.60 -16.48
N LEU A 44 9.51 -12.80 -15.46
CA LEU A 44 10.47 -11.91 -14.80
C LEU A 44 10.86 -12.47 -13.43
N PRO A 45 12.16 -12.71 -13.18
CA PRO A 45 12.63 -13.32 -11.94
C PRO A 45 12.61 -12.36 -10.74
N ASP A 46 12.58 -11.05 -11.00
CA ASP A 46 12.70 -10.00 -9.99
C ASP A 46 11.37 -9.23 -9.90
N ARG A 47 10.54 -9.59 -8.91
CA ARG A 47 9.32 -8.87 -8.51
C ARG A 47 9.68 -7.60 -7.73
N ALA A 48 10.70 -6.87 -8.18
CA ALA A 48 11.05 -5.59 -7.59
C ALA A 48 9.92 -4.58 -7.80
N ASP A 49 9.89 -3.62 -6.89
CA ASP A 49 8.93 -2.51 -6.78
C ASP A 49 8.36 -2.11 -8.15
N ALA A 50 7.10 -2.52 -8.38
CA ALA A 50 6.37 -2.21 -9.60
C ALA A 50 5.79 -0.78 -9.58
N SER A 51 6.05 -0.04 -8.50
CA SER A 51 5.58 1.33 -8.34
C SER A 51 6.29 2.23 -9.37
N GLY A 52 5.49 2.80 -10.27
CA GLY A 52 5.99 3.73 -11.30
C GLY A 52 6.45 3.10 -12.62
N ILE A 53 6.31 1.80 -12.84
CA ILE A 53 6.64 1.19 -14.13
C ILE A 53 5.55 1.47 -15.18
N ASP A 54 5.97 1.91 -16.36
CA ASP A 54 5.10 2.16 -17.52
C ASP A 54 5.27 1.07 -18.58
N ILE A 55 4.17 0.71 -19.24
CA ILE A 55 4.19 -0.19 -20.40
C ILE A 55 4.21 0.66 -21.67
N THR A 56 5.24 0.44 -22.49
CA THR A 56 5.52 1.23 -23.68
C THR A 56 4.92 0.62 -24.95
N ASP A 57 4.80 -0.72 -25.00
CA ASP A 57 4.30 -1.43 -26.16
C ASP A 57 3.53 -2.70 -25.79
N PHE A 58 2.55 -3.05 -26.61
CA PHE A 58 1.69 -4.21 -26.46
C PHE A 58 1.55 -4.93 -27.80
N GLN A 59 2.06 -6.17 -27.88
CA GLN A 59 2.02 -6.96 -29.11
C GLN A 59 1.28 -8.28 -28.88
N PRO A 60 0.17 -8.54 -29.58
CA PRO A 60 -0.48 -9.84 -29.52
C PRO A 60 0.44 -10.93 -30.09
N VAL A 61 0.68 -11.99 -29.32
CA VAL A 61 1.49 -13.14 -29.72
C VAL A 61 0.56 -14.26 -30.17
N GLY A 62 0.26 -14.27 -31.48
CA GLY A 62 -0.67 -15.22 -32.07
C GLY A 62 -2.09 -15.03 -31.53
N HIS A 63 -2.74 -16.14 -31.17
CA HIS A 63 -4.15 -16.16 -30.73
C HIS A 63 -4.31 -16.46 -29.22
N TYR A 64 -3.23 -16.55 -28.46
CA TYR A 64 -3.28 -17.10 -27.09
C TYR A 64 -2.60 -16.24 -26.03
N ALA A 65 -1.84 -15.20 -26.42
CA ALA A 65 -1.09 -14.38 -25.49
C ALA A 65 -0.89 -12.97 -26.01
N ILE A 66 -0.49 -12.08 -25.10
CA ILE A 66 0.00 -10.74 -25.35
C ILE A 66 1.37 -10.59 -24.73
N GLN A 67 2.29 -10.01 -25.50
CA GLN A 67 3.59 -9.58 -25.02
C GLN A 67 3.52 -8.10 -24.70
N MET A 68 3.94 -7.72 -23.50
CA MET A 68 3.97 -6.35 -23.03
C MET A 68 5.43 -5.97 -22.79
N THR A 69 5.83 -4.79 -23.28
CA THR A 69 7.18 -4.26 -23.10
C THR A 69 7.15 -3.09 -22.13
N PHE A 70 7.90 -3.23 -21.04
CA PHE A 70 8.03 -2.22 -20.00
C PHE A 70 9.08 -1.18 -20.38
N ASP A 71 8.99 0.02 -19.80
CA ASP A 71 9.98 1.10 -19.92
C ASP A 71 11.39 0.65 -19.51
N THR A 72 11.51 -0.33 -18.62
CA THR A 72 12.79 -0.94 -18.21
C THR A 72 13.50 -1.69 -19.34
N GLY A 73 12.85 -1.86 -20.49
CA GLY A 73 13.33 -2.65 -21.63
C GLY A 73 13.04 -4.14 -21.51
N GLU A 74 12.45 -4.57 -20.39
CA GLU A 74 12.00 -5.94 -20.19
C GLU A 74 10.67 -6.19 -20.89
N SER A 75 10.44 -7.42 -21.33
CA SER A 75 9.15 -7.82 -21.90
C SER A 75 8.64 -9.06 -21.20
N ALA A 76 7.34 -9.09 -20.92
CA ALA A 76 6.66 -10.24 -20.35
C ALA A 76 5.50 -10.69 -21.24
N THR A 77 5.30 -12.00 -21.32
CA THR A 77 4.24 -12.61 -22.11
C THR A 77 3.16 -13.15 -21.20
N TYR A 78 1.95 -12.60 -21.31
CA TYR A 78 0.77 -13.03 -20.58
C TYR A 78 -0.14 -13.82 -21.50
N THR A 79 -0.54 -15.01 -21.09
CA THR A 79 -1.58 -15.75 -21.80
C THR A 79 -2.95 -15.13 -21.48
N TRP A 80 -3.89 -15.21 -22.42
CA TRP A 80 -5.25 -14.73 -22.19
C TRP A 80 -5.91 -15.42 -20.98
N GLU A 81 -5.64 -16.71 -20.81
CA GLU A 81 -6.09 -17.49 -19.65
C GLU A 81 -5.49 -16.99 -18.34
N ALA A 82 -4.20 -16.63 -18.32
CA ALA A 82 -3.56 -16.07 -17.12
C ALA A 82 -4.15 -14.71 -16.78
N LEU A 83 -4.37 -13.83 -17.76
CA LEU A 83 -5.01 -12.54 -17.52
C LEU A 83 -6.44 -12.73 -17.00
N ARG A 84 -7.22 -13.62 -17.60
CA ARG A 84 -8.60 -13.86 -17.16
C ARG A 84 -8.68 -14.47 -15.76
N ASN A 85 -7.77 -15.38 -15.42
CA ASN A 85 -7.73 -15.96 -14.08
C ASN A 85 -7.12 -15.02 -13.04
N SER A 86 -6.35 -14.01 -13.45
CA SER A 86 -5.75 -13.02 -12.56
C SER A 86 -6.53 -11.70 -12.63
N ASP A 87 -7.79 -11.74 -13.06
CA ASP A 87 -8.60 -10.57 -13.28
C ASP A 87 -8.93 -9.90 -11.93
N PRO A 88 -8.42 -8.70 -11.65
CA PRO A 88 -8.69 -8.04 -10.36
C PRO A 88 -10.15 -7.58 -10.27
N THR A 89 -10.86 -7.46 -11.40
CA THR A 89 -12.29 -7.15 -11.45
C THR A 89 -13.19 -8.37 -11.23
N ASP A 90 -12.65 -9.58 -11.18
CA ASP A 90 -13.40 -10.79 -10.88
C ASP A 90 -13.50 -10.96 -9.35
N GLU A 91 -14.73 -11.09 -8.85
CA GLU A 91 -15.01 -11.20 -7.41
C GLU A 91 -14.28 -12.38 -6.72
N ALA A 92 -13.78 -13.37 -7.47
CA ALA A 92 -13.00 -14.48 -6.94
C ALA A 92 -11.49 -14.21 -6.83
N ASN A 93 -10.97 -13.14 -7.47
CA ASN A 93 -9.54 -12.80 -7.55
C ASN A 93 -9.19 -11.40 -7.02
N ALA A 94 -10.16 -10.64 -6.56
CA ALA A 94 -9.95 -9.41 -5.82
C ALA A 94 -9.20 -9.70 -4.50
N GLY A 95 -7.88 -9.58 -4.51
CA GLY A 95 -7.12 -9.35 -3.29
C GLY A 95 -7.50 -7.97 -2.74
N ASP A 96 -7.75 -7.91 -1.43
CA ASP A 96 -8.18 -6.76 -0.63
C ASP A 96 -7.65 -5.38 -1.09
N GLU A 97 -8.34 -4.76 -2.03
CA GLU A 97 -8.39 -3.31 -2.22
C GLU A 97 -9.88 -2.93 -2.27
N GLU A 98 -10.56 -2.94 -1.12
CA GLU A 98 -11.89 -2.34 -1.01
C GLU A 98 -11.78 -0.85 -1.40
N GLU A 99 -12.44 -0.45 -2.50
CA GLU A 99 -12.82 0.96 -2.69
C GLU A 99 -13.76 1.34 -1.56
N VAL A 100 -13.19 1.83 -0.46
CA VAL A 100 -13.95 2.27 0.70
C VAL A 100 -14.73 3.52 0.29
N ASP A 101 -16.07 3.42 0.26
CA ASP A 101 -16.93 4.57 -0.03
C ASP A 101 -16.75 5.61 1.09
N LEU A 102 -15.96 6.64 0.80
CA LEU A 102 -15.56 7.68 1.74
C LEU A 102 -16.74 8.51 2.27
N SER A 103 -17.94 8.41 1.66
CA SER A 103 -19.10 9.21 2.06
C SER A 103 -19.88 8.63 3.25
N GLU A 104 -19.63 7.38 3.60
CA GLU A 104 -20.26 6.69 4.74
C GLU A 104 -19.32 6.52 5.95
N LEU A 105 -18.06 6.94 5.82
CA LEU A 105 -17.09 6.84 6.91
C LEU A 105 -17.30 7.96 7.94
N PRO A 106 -17.16 7.65 9.24
CA PRO A 106 -17.14 8.69 10.27
C PRO A 106 -15.95 9.62 10.05
N GLU A 107 -16.13 10.91 10.38
CA GLU A 107 -15.04 11.88 10.38
C GLU A 107 -13.91 11.39 11.31
N ILE A 108 -12.66 11.56 10.88
CA ILE A 108 -11.51 11.09 11.65
C ILE A 108 -11.41 11.88 12.96
N GLU A 109 -11.61 11.19 14.08
CA GLU A 109 -11.41 11.75 15.40
C GLU A 109 -9.92 11.63 15.80
N GLU A 110 -9.21 12.76 15.87
CA GLU A 110 -7.80 12.80 16.28
C GLU A 110 -7.58 12.10 17.64
N ASP A 111 -8.52 12.22 18.57
CA ASP A 111 -8.48 11.57 19.89
C ASP A 111 -8.40 10.05 19.77
N LYS A 112 -9.13 9.45 18.82
CA LYS A 112 -9.10 7.99 18.57
C LYS A 112 -7.76 7.54 18.03
N ILE A 113 -7.13 8.34 17.19
CA ILE A 113 -5.78 8.06 16.69
C ILE A 113 -4.78 8.14 17.84
N VAL A 114 -4.88 9.14 18.71
CA VAL A 114 -4.04 9.25 19.91
C VAL A 114 -4.23 8.06 20.84
N GLU A 115 -5.47 7.61 21.06
CA GLU A 115 -5.76 6.39 21.83
C GLU A 115 -5.09 5.15 21.22
N ALA A 116 -5.17 4.98 19.89
CA ALA A 116 -4.53 3.88 19.18
C ALA A 116 -2.99 3.93 19.30
N LEU A 117 -2.40 5.12 19.12
CA LEU A 117 -0.96 5.33 19.28
C LEU A 117 -0.49 5.05 20.73
N ARG A 118 -1.33 5.32 21.73
CA ARG A 118 -1.05 4.99 23.14
C ARG A 118 -1.03 3.49 23.43
N GLN A 119 -1.65 2.66 22.59
CA GLN A 119 -1.58 1.20 22.70
C GLN A 119 -0.27 0.62 22.15
N VAL A 120 0.50 1.43 21.42
CA VAL A 120 1.81 1.02 20.91
C VAL A 120 2.89 1.42 21.90
N TYR A 121 3.64 0.42 22.36
CA TYR A 121 4.72 0.56 23.33
C TYR A 121 6.08 0.35 22.65
N ASP A 122 7.06 1.14 23.07
CA ASP A 122 8.43 0.96 22.62
C ASP A 122 9.03 -0.33 23.24
N PRO A 123 9.75 -1.15 22.46
CA PRO A 123 10.31 -2.41 22.96
C PRO A 123 11.52 -2.22 23.89
N GLU A 124 12.21 -1.08 23.80
CA GLU A 124 13.38 -0.75 24.63
C GLU A 124 12.96 -0.03 25.92
N ILE A 125 11.93 0.81 25.84
CA ILE A 125 11.37 1.56 26.96
C ILE A 125 9.88 1.20 27.08
N PRO A 126 9.42 0.55 28.18
CA PRO A 126 8.04 0.07 28.33
C PRO A 126 7.05 1.22 28.63
N VAL A 127 7.06 2.24 27.79
CA VAL A 127 6.20 3.42 27.80
C VAL A 127 5.64 3.57 26.38
N ASN A 128 4.44 4.14 26.27
CA ASN A 128 3.82 4.34 24.98
C ASN A 128 4.55 5.42 24.16
N ILE A 129 4.47 5.29 22.84
CA ILE A 129 5.21 6.16 21.90
C ILE A 129 4.72 7.60 21.91
N TYR A 130 3.45 7.81 22.27
CA TYR A 130 2.82 9.12 22.32
C TYR A 130 3.34 9.95 23.51
N ASP A 131 3.27 9.41 24.71
CA ASP A 131 3.71 10.06 25.95
C ASP A 131 5.26 10.11 26.04
N LEU A 132 5.97 9.20 25.35
CA LEU A 132 7.41 9.32 25.11
C LEU A 132 7.79 10.52 24.20
N GLY A 133 6.83 11.08 23.46
CA GLY A 133 7.07 12.17 22.53
C GLY A 133 7.80 11.72 21.26
N LEU A 134 7.59 10.48 20.81
CA LEU A 134 8.15 9.97 19.55
C LEU A 134 7.33 10.40 18.32
N ILE A 135 6.08 10.82 18.52
CA ILE A 135 5.21 11.34 17.47
C ILE A 135 5.44 12.85 17.34
N TYR A 136 5.89 13.28 16.18
CA TYR A 136 6.20 14.69 15.89
C TYR A 136 5.08 15.40 15.15
N ASN A 137 4.43 14.69 14.24
CA ASN A 137 3.30 15.24 13.49
C ASN A 137 2.27 14.15 13.22
N LEU A 138 1.01 14.57 13.17
CA LEU A 138 -0.15 13.77 12.82
C LEU A 138 -1.01 14.67 11.94
N ASP A 139 -1.02 14.38 10.64
CA ASP A 139 -1.83 15.08 9.64
C ASP A 139 -2.95 14.15 9.17
N THR A 140 -4.19 14.61 9.23
CA THR A 140 -5.36 13.89 8.73
C THR A 140 -5.81 14.51 7.42
N HIS A 141 -5.99 13.68 6.40
CA HIS A 141 -6.36 14.11 5.06
C HIS A 141 -7.85 13.88 4.80
N PRO A 142 -8.48 14.70 3.92
CA PRO A 142 -9.90 14.60 3.61
C PRO A 142 -10.30 13.32 2.85
N ASN A 143 -9.32 12.55 2.37
CA ASN A 143 -9.52 11.22 1.77
C ASN A 143 -9.48 10.09 2.81
N HIS A 144 -9.62 10.42 4.09
CA HIS A 144 -9.51 9.47 5.20
C HIS A 144 -8.13 8.79 5.32
N LYS A 145 -7.08 9.42 4.76
CA LYS A 145 -5.67 9.02 4.97
C LYS A 145 -5.09 9.73 6.19
N VAL A 146 -4.27 9.04 6.96
CA VAL A 146 -3.53 9.63 8.08
C VAL A 146 -2.03 9.52 7.84
N ASP A 147 -1.35 10.64 7.90
CA ASP A 147 0.10 10.73 7.73
C ASP A 147 0.73 11.04 9.10
N VAL A 148 1.56 10.12 9.58
CA VAL A 148 2.19 10.22 10.90
C VAL A 148 3.69 10.36 10.73
N LYS A 149 4.26 11.45 11.25
CA LYS A 149 5.71 11.61 11.34
C LYS A 149 6.18 11.23 12.72
N MET A 150 7.06 10.25 12.79
CA MET A 150 7.61 9.78 14.06
C MET A 150 9.11 9.59 14.01
N THR A 151 9.71 9.44 15.17
CA THR A 151 11.13 9.16 15.34
C THR A 151 11.33 7.96 16.27
N LEU A 152 12.57 7.50 16.39
CA LEU A 152 12.94 6.43 17.31
C LEU A 152 14.05 6.88 18.25
N THR A 153 14.07 6.24 19.43
CA THR A 153 15.07 6.48 20.46
C THR A 153 16.48 6.07 20.03
N THR A 154 16.61 5.09 19.13
CA THR A 154 17.90 4.57 18.65
C THR A 154 17.91 4.34 17.13
N PRO A 155 18.86 4.94 16.38
CA PRO A 155 19.04 4.63 14.97
C PRO A 155 19.68 3.25 14.77
N GLY A 156 19.08 2.41 13.93
CA GLY A 156 19.73 1.21 13.38
C GLY A 156 19.47 -0.13 14.07
N CYS A 157 18.45 -0.28 14.92
CA CYS A 157 18.01 -1.61 15.36
C CYS A 157 17.21 -2.32 14.25
N PRO A 158 17.40 -3.63 14.01
CA PRO A 158 16.60 -4.36 13.01
C PRO A 158 15.10 -4.36 13.32
N GLU A 159 14.73 -4.26 14.59
CA GLU A 159 13.33 -4.12 15.05
C GLU A 159 12.72 -2.75 14.72
N ALA A 160 13.54 -1.72 14.53
CA ALA A 160 13.10 -0.37 14.17
C ALA A 160 12.46 -0.30 12.78
N ALA A 161 12.83 -1.21 11.87
CA ALA A 161 12.27 -1.26 10.52
C ALA A 161 10.83 -1.80 10.50
N THR A 162 10.47 -2.66 11.45
CA THR A 162 9.14 -3.26 11.56
C THR A 162 8.21 -2.43 12.44
N PHE A 163 8.76 -1.47 13.18
CA PHE A 163 8.00 -0.65 14.13
C PHE A 163 7.01 0.31 13.45
N PRO A 164 7.37 1.05 12.38
CA PRO A 164 6.44 1.86 11.60
C PRO A 164 5.20 1.07 11.18
N GLY A 165 5.38 -0.14 10.63
CA GLY A 165 4.27 -1.00 10.23
C GLY A 165 3.32 -1.38 11.36
N LYS A 166 3.80 -1.49 12.61
CA LYS A 166 2.94 -1.71 13.78
C LYS A 166 2.13 -0.45 14.13
N VAL A 167 2.74 0.72 13.98
CA VAL A 167 2.08 2.02 14.19
C VAL A 167 1.02 2.24 13.10
N GLU A 168 1.37 2.00 11.84
CA GLU A 168 0.46 2.06 10.69
C GLU A 168 -0.75 1.16 10.90
N ALA A 169 -0.54 -0.10 11.28
CA ALA A 169 -1.62 -1.03 11.56
C ALA A 169 -2.52 -0.58 12.73
N ALA A 170 -1.94 0.00 13.79
CA ALA A 170 -2.71 0.52 14.91
C ALA A 170 -3.58 1.72 14.52
N VAL A 171 -3.03 2.65 13.72
CA VAL A 171 -3.77 3.82 13.20
C VAL A 171 -4.84 3.39 12.20
N LYS A 172 -4.55 2.42 11.32
CA LYS A 172 -5.50 1.85 10.37
C LYS A 172 -6.65 1.09 11.04
N SER A 173 -6.45 0.64 12.28
CA SER A 173 -7.51 0.04 13.10
C SER A 173 -8.52 1.06 13.64
N VAL A 174 -8.30 2.37 13.45
CA VAL A 174 -9.20 3.43 13.91
C VAL A 174 -10.39 3.55 12.96
N PRO A 175 -11.63 3.56 13.46
CA PRO A 175 -12.81 3.74 12.61
C PRO A 175 -12.76 5.09 11.90
N GLY A 176 -12.89 5.06 10.56
CA GLY A 176 -12.80 6.25 9.71
C GLY A 176 -11.43 6.46 9.07
N VAL A 177 -10.43 5.64 9.36
CA VAL A 177 -9.14 5.64 8.64
C VAL A 177 -9.16 4.61 7.54
N VAL A 178 -8.98 5.04 6.29
CA VAL A 178 -8.87 4.17 5.12
C VAL A 178 -7.43 3.70 4.96
N ASP A 179 -6.49 4.62 5.13
CA ASP A 179 -5.09 4.34 4.95
C ASP A 179 -4.23 5.15 5.92
N ALA A 180 -3.09 4.59 6.32
CA ALA A 180 -2.18 5.21 7.26
C ALA A 180 -0.75 5.04 6.78
N GLU A 181 -0.01 6.14 6.69
CA GLU A 181 1.40 6.16 6.28
C GLU A 181 2.24 6.70 7.43
N VAL A 182 3.25 5.94 7.85
CA VAL A 182 4.18 6.38 8.90
C VAL A 182 5.54 6.71 8.30
N GLU A 183 5.89 7.99 8.33
CA GLU A 183 7.20 8.49 7.92
C GLU A 183 8.14 8.55 9.12
N LEU A 184 9.27 7.85 9.02
CA LEU A 184 10.29 7.84 10.06
C LEU A 184 11.34 8.94 9.80
N VAL A 185 11.36 9.93 10.69
CA VAL A 185 12.28 11.08 10.63
C VAL A 185 13.35 10.99 11.71
N TRP A 186 14.58 11.34 11.33
CA TRP A 186 15.74 11.38 12.24
C TRP A 186 16.13 12.80 12.65
N ASP A 187 15.55 13.81 11.98
CA ASP A 187 15.79 15.22 12.25
C ASP A 187 14.44 15.91 12.51
N PRO A 188 14.26 16.59 13.66
CA PRO A 188 15.20 16.71 14.77
C PRO A 188 15.38 15.39 15.55
N PRO A 189 16.57 15.11 16.12
CA PRO A 189 16.77 13.90 16.91
C PRO A 189 15.93 13.96 18.18
N TRP A 190 15.34 12.82 18.55
CA TRP A 190 14.59 12.72 19.79
C TRP A 190 15.49 13.01 21.00
N THR A 191 14.98 13.80 21.94
CA THR A 191 15.62 14.01 23.23
C THR A 191 14.62 13.79 24.36
N LYS A 192 15.12 13.40 25.53
CA LYS A 192 14.30 13.13 26.73
C LYS A 192 13.46 14.34 27.17
N ASP A 193 13.77 15.54 26.67
CA ASP A 193 12.98 16.72 26.96
C ASP A 193 11.58 16.68 26.32
N HIS A 194 11.40 15.89 25.25
CA HIS A 194 10.11 15.68 24.58
C HIS A 194 9.15 14.77 25.35
N MET A 195 9.60 14.10 26.42
CA MET A 195 8.71 13.30 27.28
C MET A 195 7.70 14.20 28.00
N SER A 196 6.46 13.75 28.13
CA SER A 196 5.47 14.41 28.98
C SER A 196 5.93 14.46 30.44
N GLU A 197 5.50 15.48 31.20
CA GLU A 197 5.88 15.66 32.61
C GLU A 197 5.55 14.43 33.47
N ASP A 198 4.41 13.78 33.21
CA ASP A 198 4.00 12.52 33.85
C ASP A 198 4.98 11.36 33.60
N VAL A 199 5.55 11.27 32.39
CA VAL A 199 6.52 10.21 32.02
C VAL A 199 7.89 10.49 32.64
N LYS A 200 8.33 11.75 32.66
CA LYS A 200 9.57 12.16 33.36
C LYS A 200 9.49 11.78 34.84
N LEU A 201 8.34 12.02 35.47
CA LEU A 201 8.08 11.67 36.87
C LEU A 201 8.05 10.14 37.08
N ALA A 202 7.38 9.39 36.20
CA ALA A 202 7.28 7.93 36.29
C ALA A 202 8.65 7.23 36.12
N LEU A 203 9.53 7.79 35.29
CA LEU A 203 10.89 7.29 35.05
C LEU A 203 11.93 7.81 36.06
N GLY A 204 11.54 8.69 36.98
CA GLY A 204 12.42 9.26 38.00
C GLY A 204 13.51 10.18 37.43
N ILE A 205 13.21 10.85 36.31
CA ILE A 205 14.10 11.79 35.64
C ILE A 205 13.65 13.21 35.99
N TRP A 206 14.52 13.97 36.63
CA TRP A 206 14.35 15.39 37.02
C TRP A 206 15.27 16.31 36.23
#